data_AF-A0A2J6S2G0-F1
#
_entry.id   AF-A0A2J6S2G0-F1
#
_cell.length_a   1.000
_cell.length_b   1.000
_cell.length_c   1.000
_cell.angle_alpha   90.00
_cell.angle_beta   90.00
_cell.angle_gamma   90.00
#
_symmetry.space_group_name_H-M   'P 1'
#
loop_
_entity.id
_entity.type
_entity.pdbx_description
1 polymer ?
#
loop_
_entity_poly.entity_id
_entity_poly.type
_entity_poly.pdbx_seq_one_letter_code
_entity_poly.pdbx_strand_id
1 'polypeptide(L)'
;MASISTPLRSDEFSDHTLQQANTDVVVRSKDMETAEAEDAMPTSKLLSISTELQLMIFKLLDPASSTCLGLTNKAFYQIHWGIHGKVSLSAYCMLPPNQYSGVHLWKLLEKWVGRDMIVDWNQRKFLASERHYLRFAIVAEEVRWNEGLKEIWCGRARYIAEREMGGYYHKGVFRERAIFELKTVISNRLRTIA
;
A
#
# COMPACT_ATOMS: atom_id res chain seq x y z
N MET A 1 -19.91 -39.39 -44.97
CA MET A 1 -21.06 -40.21 -44.55
C MET A 1 -21.24 -39.95 -43.05
N ALA A 2 -22.29 -39.35 -42.51
CA ALA A 2 -23.62 -39.06 -43.01
C ALA A 2 -24.09 -37.67 -42.53
N SER A 3 -24.98 -37.09 -43.34
CA SER A 3 -25.59 -35.76 -43.22
C SER A 3 -26.96 -35.84 -42.54
N ILE A 4 -27.32 -34.84 -41.72
CA ILE A 4 -28.72 -34.50 -41.32
C ILE A 4 -28.70 -32.98 -41.03
N SER A 5 -29.12 -32.06 -41.91
CA SER A 5 -30.48 -31.68 -42.37
C SER A 5 -31.40 -31.08 -41.29
N THR A 6 -31.42 -29.73 -41.24
CA THR A 6 -32.49 -28.70 -41.06
C THR A 6 -33.94 -29.12 -40.69
N PRO A 7 -34.86 -28.23 -40.18
CA PRO A 7 -34.98 -26.80 -40.56
C PRO A 7 -35.44 -25.76 -39.50
N LEU A 8 -35.22 -24.51 -39.95
CA LEU A 8 -35.86 -23.22 -39.66
C LEU A 8 -37.32 -23.26 -39.18
N ARG A 9 -37.65 -22.36 -38.24
CA ARG A 9 -39.00 -21.82 -38.06
C ARG A 9 -38.94 -20.32 -37.84
N SER A 10 -39.48 -19.61 -38.82
CA SER A 10 -39.77 -18.18 -38.88
C SER A 10 -41.27 -18.01 -38.70
N ASP A 11 -41.70 -17.17 -37.76
CA ASP A 11 -43.04 -16.58 -37.66
C ASP A 11 -42.79 -15.23 -36.92
N GLU A 12 -42.52 -14.11 -37.60
CA GLU A 12 -43.51 -13.15 -38.12
C GLU A 12 -44.68 -12.91 -37.16
N PHE A 13 -44.63 -11.79 -36.43
CA PHE A 13 -45.81 -11.16 -35.86
C PHE A 13 -45.71 -9.64 -36.09
N SER A 14 -46.46 -9.18 -37.07
CA SER A 14 -46.69 -7.77 -37.41
C SER A 14 -47.92 -7.22 -36.70
N ASP A 15 -47.94 -5.89 -36.61
CA ASP A 15 -49.08 -5.00 -36.40
C ASP A 15 -49.71 -4.93 -34.99
N HIS A 16 -49.55 -3.76 -34.35
CA HIS A 16 -50.61 -2.75 -34.45
C HIS A 16 -50.13 -1.37 -33.99
N THR A 17 -50.12 -0.45 -34.95
CA THR A 17 -50.20 0.99 -34.78
C THR A 17 -51.36 1.38 -33.88
N LEU A 18 -51.07 2.13 -32.80
CA LEU A 18 -51.98 3.11 -32.24
C LEU A 18 -51.22 4.40 -31.95
N GLN A 19 -51.38 5.36 -32.86
CA GLN A 19 -51.31 6.77 -32.54
C GLN A 19 -52.36 7.09 -31.48
N GLN A 20 -51.98 7.86 -30.46
CA GLN A 20 -52.85 8.91 -29.94
C GLN A 20 -52.02 9.98 -29.25
N ALA A 21 -52.05 11.15 -29.86
CA ALA A 21 -51.64 12.42 -29.28
C ALA A 21 -52.68 12.85 -28.23
N ASN A 22 -52.20 13.36 -27.09
CA ASN A 22 -52.94 14.19 -26.14
C ASN A 22 -51.92 15.20 -25.60
N THR A 23 -51.88 16.42 -26.17
CA THR A 23 -52.52 17.65 -25.65
C THR A 23 -52.05 18.06 -24.26
N ASP A 24 -51.39 19.21 -24.26
CA ASP A 24 -50.98 20.00 -23.10
C ASP A 24 -52.07 20.13 -22.05
N VAL A 25 -51.73 19.72 -20.82
CA VAL A 25 -52.38 20.19 -19.60
C VAL A 25 -51.28 20.68 -18.67
N VAL A 26 -51.06 21.99 -18.71
CA VAL A 26 -50.35 22.76 -17.70
C VAL A 26 -51.13 22.64 -16.39
N VAL A 27 -50.72 21.72 -15.52
CA VAL A 27 -51.09 21.73 -14.11
C VAL A 27 -49.83 22.01 -13.29
N ARG A 28 -49.84 23.24 -12.78
CA ARG A 28 -48.89 23.84 -11.87
C ARG A 28 -49.13 23.24 -10.48
N SER A 29 -48.53 22.09 -10.19
CA SER A 29 -48.47 21.54 -8.82
C SER A 29 -47.07 21.72 -8.29
N LYS A 30 -46.96 22.69 -7.38
CA LYS A 30 -45.76 23.05 -6.63
C LYS A 30 -45.78 22.27 -5.33
N ASP A 31 -45.50 20.97 -5.41
CA ASP A 31 -45.40 20.12 -4.23
C ASP A 31 -43.96 19.65 -4.09
N MET A 32 -43.22 20.46 -3.33
CA MET A 32 -42.36 20.01 -2.23
C MET A 32 -41.70 18.63 -2.40
N GLU A 33 -40.83 18.52 -3.40
CA GLU A 33 -39.89 17.40 -3.48
C GLU A 33 -38.78 17.68 -2.46
N THR A 34 -38.92 17.05 -1.30
CA THR A 34 -37.86 16.90 -0.32
C THR A 34 -36.68 16.25 -1.03
N ALA A 35 -35.72 17.07 -1.45
CA ALA A 35 -34.42 16.61 -1.92
C ALA A 35 -33.69 15.98 -0.73
N GLU A 36 -34.03 14.73 -0.43
CA GLU A 36 -33.10 13.81 0.20
C GLU A 36 -31.98 13.58 -0.80
N ALA A 37 -31.02 14.52 -0.81
CA ALA A 37 -29.67 14.24 -1.28
C ALA A 37 -29.12 13.18 -0.33
N GLU A 38 -29.48 11.92 -0.58
CA GLU A 38 -28.74 10.79 -0.07
C GLU A 38 -27.29 11.03 -0.47
N ASP A 39 -26.46 11.21 0.55
CA ASP A 39 -25.04 11.46 0.48
C ASP A 39 -24.37 10.23 -0.15
N ALA A 40 -24.49 10.12 -1.47
CA ALA A 40 -23.94 9.04 -2.28
C ALA A 40 -22.42 9.14 -2.14
N MET A 41 -21.89 8.38 -1.19
CA MET A 41 -20.45 8.32 -0.93
C MET A 41 -19.71 8.20 -2.27
N PRO A 42 -18.71 9.05 -2.52
CA PRO A 42 -18.05 9.11 -3.82
C PRO A 42 -17.41 7.75 -4.12
N THR A 43 -18.07 6.98 -4.98
CA THR A 43 -17.54 5.71 -5.46
C THR A 43 -16.36 6.02 -6.37
N SER A 44 -15.18 5.48 -6.05
CA SER A 44 -13.99 5.67 -6.86
C SER A 44 -14.24 5.21 -8.30
N LYS A 45 -14.03 6.11 -9.28
CA LYS A 45 -14.16 5.81 -10.72
C LYS A 45 -13.26 4.65 -11.17
N LEU A 46 -12.21 4.34 -10.43
CA LEU A 46 -11.32 3.21 -10.71
C LEU A 46 -11.98 1.85 -10.38
N LEU A 47 -12.98 1.83 -9.50
CA LEU A 47 -13.74 0.61 -9.18
C LEU A 47 -14.84 0.35 -10.21
N SER A 48 -15.35 1.39 -10.86
CA SER A 48 -16.42 1.27 -11.87
C SER A 48 -15.93 0.84 -13.25
N ILE A 49 -14.62 0.86 -13.52
CA ILE A 49 -14.07 0.34 -14.78
C ILE A 49 -14.08 -1.20 -14.80
N SER A 50 -14.07 -1.79 -15.99
CA SER A 50 -14.06 -3.25 -16.15
C SER A 50 -12.82 -3.89 -15.53
N THR A 51 -12.98 -5.11 -15.02
CA THR A 51 -11.90 -5.88 -14.39
C THR A 51 -10.73 -6.12 -15.34
N GLU A 52 -10.97 -6.26 -16.64
CA GLU A 52 -9.93 -6.41 -17.66
C GLU A 52 -9.00 -5.18 -17.71
N LEU A 53 -9.57 -3.98 -17.69
CA LEU A 53 -8.79 -2.74 -17.65
C LEU A 53 -8.03 -2.59 -16.34
N GLN A 54 -8.64 -2.96 -15.21
CA GLN A 54 -7.95 -2.99 -13.92
C GLN A 54 -6.73 -3.91 -13.98
N LEU A 55 -6.88 -5.13 -14.50
CA LEU A 55 -5.77 -6.07 -14.68
C LEU A 55 -4.68 -5.51 -15.59
N MET A 56 -5.05 -4.84 -16.68
CA MET A 56 -4.08 -4.23 -17.60
C MET A 56 -3.28 -3.10 -16.93
N ILE A 57 -3.93 -2.24 -16.13
CA ILE A 57 -3.26 -1.21 -15.35
C ILE A 57 -2.23 -1.85 -14.40
N PHE A 58 -2.64 -2.88 -13.65
CA PHE A 58 -1.74 -3.55 -12.70
C PHE A 58 -0.55 -4.25 -13.35
N LYS A 59 -0.69 -4.74 -14.59
CA LYS A 59 0.41 -5.31 -15.38
C LYS A 59 1.43 -4.26 -15.85
N LEU A 60 0.98 -3.01 -16.06
CA LEU A 60 1.85 -1.91 -16.50
C LEU A 60 2.56 -1.21 -15.33
N LEU A 61 2.06 -1.36 -14.10
CA LEU A 61 2.67 -0.78 -12.91
C LEU A 61 3.89 -1.59 -12.44
N ASP A 62 4.93 -0.88 -11.99
CA ASP A 62 6.02 -1.52 -11.26
C ASP A 62 5.53 -2.12 -9.92
N PRO A 63 6.23 -3.10 -9.34
CA PRO A 63 5.77 -3.78 -8.14
C PRO A 63 5.53 -2.84 -6.94
N ALA A 64 6.33 -1.78 -6.78
CA ALA A 64 6.17 -0.84 -5.67
C ALA A 64 4.92 0.03 -5.86
N SER A 65 4.75 0.62 -7.04
CA SER A 65 3.57 1.41 -7.40
C SER A 65 2.29 0.57 -7.35
N SER A 66 2.36 -0.66 -7.85
CA SER A 66 1.29 -1.64 -7.80
C SER A 66 0.90 -1.97 -6.36
N THR A 67 1.88 -2.13 -5.46
CA THR A 67 1.62 -2.35 -4.03
C THR A 67 0.89 -1.16 -3.41
N CYS A 68 1.35 0.06 -3.66
CA CYS A 68 0.71 1.27 -3.17
C CYS A 68 -0.75 1.36 -3.63
N LEU A 69 -1.03 1.07 -4.92
CA LEU A 69 -2.40 1.06 -5.43
C LEU A 69 -3.24 -0.07 -4.82
N GLY A 70 -2.67 -1.26 -4.69
CA GLY A 70 -3.32 -2.42 -4.08
C GLY A 70 -3.73 -2.18 -2.62
N LEU A 71 -2.91 -1.46 -1.85
CA LEU A 71 -3.19 -1.14 -0.45
C LEU A 71 -4.34 -0.14 -0.25
N THR A 72 -4.80 0.56 -1.30
CA THR A 72 -5.92 1.50 -1.19
C THR A 72 -7.29 0.81 -1.10
N ASN A 73 -7.42 -0.42 -1.61
CA ASN A 73 -8.69 -1.15 -1.63
C ASN A 73 -8.49 -2.67 -1.63
N LYS A 74 -9.30 -3.40 -0.87
CA LYS A 74 -9.25 -4.87 -0.77
C LYS A 74 -9.37 -5.58 -2.13
N ALA A 75 -10.19 -5.08 -3.05
CA ALA A 75 -10.34 -5.65 -4.40
C ALA A 75 -9.04 -5.50 -5.21
N PHE A 76 -8.43 -4.31 -5.17
CA PHE A 76 -7.15 -4.04 -5.82
C PHE A 76 -6.00 -4.82 -5.19
N TYR A 77 -6.04 -5.06 -3.87
CA TYR A 77 -5.07 -5.92 -3.21
C TYR A 77 -5.08 -7.35 -3.77
N GLN A 78 -6.26 -7.92 -4.04
CA GLN A 78 -6.36 -9.26 -4.64
C GLN A 78 -5.76 -9.28 -6.05
N ILE A 79 -6.04 -8.26 -6.85
CA ILE A 79 -5.48 -8.11 -8.20
C ILE A 79 -3.95 -7.98 -8.15
N HIS A 80 -3.45 -7.11 -7.27
CA HIS A 80 -2.01 -6.94 -7.02
C HIS A 80 -1.35 -8.27 -6.65
N TRP A 81 -1.91 -8.98 -5.68
CA TRP A 81 -1.37 -10.25 -5.20
C TRP A 81 -1.38 -11.33 -6.29
N GLY A 82 -2.41 -11.35 -7.13
CA GLY A 82 -2.49 -12.28 -8.27
C GLY A 82 -1.42 -12.04 -9.35
N ILE A 83 -0.98 -10.79 -9.54
CA ILE A 83 -0.01 -10.42 -10.59
C ILE A 83 1.43 -10.40 -10.07
N HIS A 84 1.68 -9.69 -8.97
CA HIS A 84 3.02 -9.42 -8.43
C HIS A 84 3.35 -10.27 -7.20
N GLY A 85 2.36 -10.83 -6.53
CA GLY A 85 2.53 -11.60 -5.30
C GLY A 85 3.14 -10.78 -4.17
N LYS A 86 4.12 -11.36 -3.48
CA LYS A 86 4.77 -10.71 -2.33
C LYS A 86 5.89 -9.78 -2.78
N VAL A 87 5.71 -8.47 -2.57
CA VAL A 87 6.71 -7.45 -2.88
C VAL A 87 7.60 -7.13 -1.68
N SER A 88 8.91 -7.00 -1.90
CA SER A 88 9.88 -6.59 -0.89
C SER A 88 9.75 -5.11 -0.56
N LEU A 89 9.94 -4.72 0.71
CA LEU A 89 10.06 -3.32 1.11
C LEU A 89 11.20 -2.55 0.42
N SER A 90 12.19 -3.28 -0.10
CA SER A 90 13.29 -2.73 -0.90
C SER A 90 12.95 -2.53 -2.38
N ALA A 91 11.74 -2.88 -2.84
CA ALA A 91 11.34 -2.68 -4.23
C ALA A 91 11.37 -1.18 -4.58
N TYR A 92 11.81 -0.87 -5.80
CA TYR A 92 11.94 0.50 -6.29
C TYR A 92 10.73 0.90 -7.13
N CYS A 93 10.28 2.13 -6.95
CA CYS A 93 9.35 2.77 -7.87
C CYS A 93 10.12 3.19 -9.14
N MET A 94 9.80 2.57 -10.28
CA MET A 94 10.59 2.72 -11.51
C MET A 94 9.96 3.65 -12.54
N LEU A 95 8.70 4.05 -12.37
CA LEU A 95 7.95 4.77 -13.42
C LEU A 95 8.32 6.27 -13.45
N PRO A 96 9.10 6.77 -14.43
CA PRO A 96 9.13 8.21 -14.73
C PRO A 96 7.79 8.66 -15.34
N PRO A 97 7.44 9.95 -15.29
CA PRO A 97 8.13 11.08 -14.66
C PRO A 97 7.68 11.30 -13.21
N ASN A 98 7.36 10.23 -12.47
CA ASN A 98 6.81 10.40 -11.14
C ASN A 98 7.88 10.96 -10.16
N GLN A 99 7.47 11.88 -9.28
CA GLN A 99 8.33 12.55 -8.29
C GLN A 99 8.99 11.59 -7.26
N TYR A 100 8.55 10.34 -7.22
CA TYR A 100 9.04 9.25 -6.40
C TYR A 100 9.82 8.19 -7.20
N SER A 101 10.18 8.46 -8.46
CA SER A 101 11.07 7.57 -9.21
C SER A 101 12.40 7.36 -8.45
N GLY A 102 12.83 6.10 -8.35
CA GLY A 102 14.01 5.71 -7.57
C GLY A 102 13.80 5.62 -6.05
N VAL A 103 12.59 5.90 -5.55
CA VAL A 103 12.26 5.76 -4.13
C VAL A 103 11.86 4.31 -3.83
N HIS A 104 12.33 3.79 -2.69
CA HIS A 104 11.95 2.47 -2.21
C HIS A 104 10.53 2.43 -1.63
N LEU A 105 9.88 1.27 -1.75
CA LEU A 105 8.54 1.02 -1.23
C LEU A 105 8.41 1.35 0.27
N TRP A 106 9.37 0.98 1.12
CA TRP A 106 9.30 1.32 2.55
C TRP A 106 9.19 2.82 2.80
N LYS A 107 9.85 3.64 1.97
CA LYS A 107 9.83 5.10 2.11
C LYS A 107 8.48 5.68 1.69
N LEU A 108 7.83 5.07 0.70
CA LEU A 108 6.47 5.41 0.29
C LEU A 108 5.46 5.06 1.40
N LEU A 109 5.62 3.90 2.02
CA LEU A 109 4.73 3.41 3.08
C LEU A 109 4.97 4.07 4.44
N GLU A 110 6.13 4.70 4.66
CA GLU A 110 6.47 5.38 5.92
C GLU A 110 5.38 6.37 6.37
N LYS A 111 4.78 7.11 5.42
CA LYS A 111 3.69 8.06 5.72
C LYS A 111 2.35 7.37 6.04
N TRP A 112 2.14 6.16 5.54
CA TRP A 112 0.87 5.43 5.67
C TRP A 112 0.82 4.58 6.93
N VAL A 113 1.95 4.00 7.33
CA VAL A 113 2.03 3.06 8.44
C VAL A 113 1.96 3.77 9.81
N GLY A 114 2.21 5.07 9.86
CA GLY A 114 2.13 5.90 11.08
C GLY A 114 3.47 6.09 11.78
N ARG A 115 3.51 7.02 12.75
CA ARG A 115 4.75 7.46 13.42
C ARG A 115 5.36 6.42 14.36
N ASP A 116 4.57 5.44 14.80
CA ASP A 116 4.98 4.49 15.83
C ASP A 116 5.61 3.21 15.24
N MET A 117 5.92 3.22 13.96
CA MET A 117 6.43 2.05 13.25
C MET A 117 7.79 2.37 12.63
N ILE A 118 8.77 1.51 12.91
CA ILE A 118 10.14 1.63 12.42
C ILE A 118 10.40 0.48 11.46
N VAL A 119 11.12 0.74 10.36
CA VAL A 119 11.55 -0.31 9.44
C VAL A 119 12.68 -1.10 10.09
N ASP A 120 12.45 -2.40 10.34
CA ASP A 120 13.51 -3.36 10.63
C ASP A 120 14.15 -3.80 9.32
N TRP A 121 15.35 -3.27 9.06
CA TRP A 121 16.14 -3.57 7.87
C TRP A 121 16.56 -5.03 7.76
N ASN A 122 16.80 -5.69 8.89
CA ASN A 122 17.21 -7.10 8.90
C ASN A 122 16.05 -8.00 8.51
N GLN A 123 14.83 -7.68 8.97
CA GLN A 123 13.64 -8.46 8.65
C GLN A 123 12.91 -7.97 7.40
N ARG A 124 13.23 -6.77 6.92
CA ARG A 124 12.49 -6.05 5.87
C ARG A 124 10.99 -5.94 6.21
N LYS A 125 10.69 -5.55 7.44
CA LYS A 125 9.33 -5.40 7.98
C LYS A 125 9.19 -4.12 8.78
N PHE A 126 8.00 -3.56 8.83
CA PHE A 126 7.67 -2.54 9.81
C PHE A 126 7.42 -3.19 11.17
N LEU A 127 8.07 -2.71 12.21
CA LEU A 127 7.89 -3.12 13.59
C LEU A 127 7.40 -1.94 14.42
N ALA A 128 6.55 -2.23 15.41
CA ALA A 128 6.21 -1.23 16.42
C ALA A 128 7.49 -0.73 17.11
N SER A 129 7.59 0.59 17.26
CA SER A 129 8.73 1.33 17.80
C SER A 129 9.23 0.72 19.11
N GLU A 130 8.32 0.40 20.03
CA GLU A 130 8.63 -0.24 21.32
C GLU A 130 9.36 -1.58 21.16
N ARG A 131 8.92 -2.42 20.21
CA ARG A 131 9.53 -3.75 19.96
C ARG A 131 10.91 -3.61 19.31
N HIS A 132 11.08 -2.60 18.47
CA HIS A 132 12.36 -2.30 17.84
C HIS A 132 13.39 -1.93 18.90
N TYR A 133 13.06 -1.00 19.81
CA TYR A 133 13.97 -0.59 20.88
C TYR A 133 14.36 -1.72 21.82
N LEU A 134 13.42 -2.59 22.21
CA LEU A 134 13.74 -3.75 23.06
C LEU A 134 14.75 -4.69 22.40
N ARG A 135 14.62 -4.91 21.09
CA ARG A 135 15.57 -5.76 20.35
C ARG A 135 16.97 -5.14 20.32
N PHE A 136 17.07 -3.84 20.09
CA PHE A 136 18.34 -3.13 20.16
C PHE A 136 18.90 -3.07 21.58
N ALA A 137 18.06 -2.94 22.61
CA ALA A 137 18.48 -2.93 24.00
C ALA A 137 19.06 -4.28 24.43
N ILE A 138 18.41 -5.40 24.08
CA ILE A 138 18.92 -6.76 24.35
C ILE A 138 20.27 -6.96 23.66
N VAL A 139 20.36 -6.62 22.38
CA VAL A 139 21.62 -6.75 21.62
C VAL A 139 22.70 -5.83 22.19
N ALA A 140 22.36 -4.60 22.60
CA ALA A 140 23.32 -3.67 23.20
C ALA A 140 23.80 -4.13 24.59
N GLU A 141 22.94 -4.81 25.35
CA GLU A 141 23.30 -5.43 26.62
C GLU A 141 24.22 -6.63 26.41
N GLU A 142 23.93 -7.48 25.43
CA GLU A 142 24.77 -8.63 25.06
C GLU A 142 26.16 -8.20 24.55
N VAL A 143 26.23 -7.11 23.78
CA VAL A 143 27.49 -6.49 23.33
C VAL A 143 28.24 -5.81 24.49
N ARG A 144 27.55 -5.31 25.52
CA ARG A 144 28.19 -4.70 26.70
C ARG A 144 28.99 -5.72 27.50
N TRP A 145 28.52 -6.95 27.58
CA TRP A 145 29.16 -8.01 28.35
C TRP A 145 30.23 -8.78 27.58
N ASN A 146 30.47 -8.46 26.30
CA ASN A 146 31.39 -9.23 25.46
C ASN A 146 32.19 -8.33 24.50
N GLU A 147 33.41 -7.94 24.91
CA GLU A 147 34.28 -7.05 24.13
C GLU A 147 34.62 -7.61 22.74
N GLY A 148 34.70 -8.93 22.57
CA GLY A 148 34.94 -9.56 21.26
C GLY A 148 33.76 -9.39 20.29
N LEU A 149 32.53 -9.37 20.80
CA LEU A 149 31.34 -9.11 19.97
C LEU A 149 31.22 -7.64 19.55
N LYS A 150 31.82 -6.73 20.31
CA LYS A 150 31.77 -5.29 20.03
C LYS A 150 32.45 -4.93 18.71
N GLU A 151 33.59 -5.53 18.39
CA GLU A 151 34.29 -5.29 17.13
C GLU A 151 33.55 -5.92 15.94
N ILE A 152 33.06 -7.15 16.11
CA ILE A 152 32.30 -7.87 15.08
C ILE A 152 31.01 -7.12 14.74
N TRP A 153 30.28 -6.63 15.74
CA TRP A 153 29.06 -5.85 15.53
C TRP A 153 29.33 -4.47 14.97
N CYS A 154 30.37 -3.76 15.43
CA CYS A 154 30.75 -2.48 14.83
C CYS A 154 31.15 -2.65 13.36
N GLY A 155 31.88 -3.71 13.02
CA GLY A 155 32.23 -4.04 11.63
C GLY A 155 31.01 -4.37 10.79
N ARG A 156 30.08 -5.19 11.29
CA ARG A 156 28.87 -5.59 10.57
C ARG A 156 27.87 -4.44 10.42
N ALA A 157 27.67 -3.62 11.45
CA ALA A 157 26.86 -2.42 11.38
C ALA A 157 27.43 -1.42 10.37
N ARG A 158 28.76 -1.25 10.32
CA ARG A 158 29.45 -0.41 9.34
C ARG A 158 29.33 -0.95 7.91
N TYR A 159 29.47 -2.26 7.72
CA TYR A 159 29.32 -2.90 6.42
C TYR A 159 27.88 -2.81 5.87
N ILE A 160 26.87 -3.04 6.71
CA ILE A 160 25.45 -2.92 6.33
C ILE A 160 25.13 -1.45 6.00
N ALA A 161 25.60 -0.53 6.83
CA ALA A 161 25.50 0.91 6.61
C ALA A 161 26.10 1.36 5.26
N GLU A 162 27.29 0.88 4.91
CA GLU A 162 28.00 1.26 3.69
C GLU A 162 27.39 0.64 2.42
N ARG A 163 26.99 -0.64 2.46
CA ARG A 163 26.40 -1.31 1.28
C ARG A 163 24.94 -0.96 1.02
N GLU A 164 24.14 -0.79 2.07
CA GLU A 164 22.67 -0.76 1.92
C GLU A 164 22.08 0.66 2.01
N MET A 165 22.77 1.64 2.59
CA MET A 165 22.30 3.03 2.70
C MET A 165 22.98 4.00 1.72
N GLY A 166 23.60 3.49 0.65
CA GLY A 166 24.14 4.32 -0.44
C GLY A 166 25.23 5.32 -0.03
N GLY A 167 25.98 5.05 1.06
CA GLY A 167 27.08 5.90 1.49
C GLY A 167 26.71 7.17 2.28
N TYR A 168 25.46 7.38 2.68
CA TYR A 168 25.02 8.56 3.46
C TYR A 168 25.38 8.53 4.96
N TYR A 169 26.44 7.83 5.36
CA TYR A 169 26.93 7.82 6.74
C TYR A 169 27.94 8.96 6.97
N HIS A 170 27.44 10.13 7.37
CA HIS A 170 28.30 11.10 8.04
C HIS A 170 28.66 10.58 9.45
N LYS A 171 29.95 10.27 9.62
CA LYS A 171 30.60 9.55 10.74
C LYS A 171 30.35 10.04 12.18
N GLY A 172 29.55 11.08 12.44
CA GLY A 172 29.47 11.71 13.77
C GLY A 172 28.12 11.67 14.47
N VAL A 173 27.01 11.88 13.74
CA VAL A 173 25.80 12.44 14.39
C VAL A 173 24.88 11.38 14.99
N PHE A 174 24.86 10.15 14.45
CA PHE A 174 23.95 9.11 14.93
C PHE A 174 24.49 8.31 16.11
N ARG A 175 25.83 8.22 16.26
CA ARG A 175 26.46 7.38 17.29
C ARG A 175 26.16 7.91 18.69
N GLU A 176 26.22 9.22 18.88
CA GLU A 176 25.97 9.82 20.19
C GLU A 176 24.49 9.90 20.51
N ARG A 177 23.64 10.26 19.55
CA ARG A 177 22.20 10.41 19.79
C ARG A 177 21.53 9.06 20.05
N ALA A 178 21.79 8.03 19.26
CA ALA A 178 21.19 6.71 19.49
C ALA A 178 21.67 6.07 20.81
N ILE A 179 22.96 6.23 21.15
CA ILE A 179 23.50 5.74 22.43
C ILE A 179 22.92 6.55 23.60
N PHE A 180 22.76 7.87 23.46
CA PHE A 180 22.20 8.73 24.50
C PHE A 180 20.71 8.44 24.74
N GLU A 181 19.91 8.30 23.68
CA GLU A 181 18.49 7.93 23.77
C GLU A 181 18.32 6.54 24.39
N LEU A 182 19.13 5.54 23.98
CA LEU A 182 19.13 4.21 24.61
C LEU A 182 19.51 4.27 26.09
N LYS A 183 20.56 5.01 26.45
CA LYS A 183 20.96 5.18 27.87
C LYS A 183 19.86 5.84 28.69
N THR A 184 19.18 6.83 28.13
CA THR A 184 18.11 7.58 28.80
C THR A 184 16.87 6.71 29.02
N VAL A 185 16.42 5.99 27.98
CA VAL A 185 15.28 5.07 28.07
C VAL A 185 15.55 3.94 29.07
N ILE A 186 16.75 3.36 29.06
CA ILE A 186 17.14 2.31 30.02
C ILE A 186 17.18 2.88 31.45
N SER A 187 17.78 4.06 31.66
CA SER A 187 17.85 4.69 32.99
C SER A 187 16.47 5.01 33.56
N ASN A 188 15.54 5.50 32.75
CA ASN A 188 14.19 5.84 33.18
C ASN A 188 13.39 4.59 33.56
N ARG A 189 13.51 3.50 32.79
CA ARG A 189 12.81 2.24 33.12
C ARG A 189 13.38 1.56 34.36
N LEU A 190 14.70 1.55 34.57
CA LEU A 190 15.30 0.98 35.78
C LEU A 190 14.86 1.72 37.06
N ARG A 191 14.62 3.04 36.97
CA ARG A 191 14.06 3.84 38.08
C ARG A 191 12.59 3.60 38.35
N THR A 192 11.84 3.01 37.41
CA THR A 192 10.41 2.73 37.60
C THR A 192 10.19 1.35 38.24
N ILE A 193 11.21 0.49 38.24
CA ILE A 193 11.15 -0.89 38.72
C ILE A 193 11.75 -1.02 40.15
N ALA A 194 12.55 -0.04 40.58
CA ALA A 194 13.11 0.06 41.94
C ALA A 194 12.25 0.98 42.80
#